data_AF-A0A672R2M7-F1
#
_entry.id   AF-A0A672R2M7-F1
#
_cell.length_a   1.000
_cell.length_b   1.000
_cell.length_c   1.000
_cell.angle_alpha   90.00
_cell.angle_beta   90.00
_cell.angle_gamma   90.00
#
_symmetry.space_group_name_H-M   'P 1'
#
loop_
_entity.id
_entity.type
_entity.pdbx_description
1 polymer ?
#
loop_
_entity_poly.entity_id
_entity_poly.type
_entity_poly.pdbx_seq_one_letter_code
_entity_poly.pdbx_strand_id
1 'polypeptide(L)'
;MEQNNSESKSVLCTLLDKNDQSKYVFFTQKRSAGDISIGFTNGEDVWKTYLSEENLSQLFKKFSLKSTEDYTFKLKCACKAGRAFVKLQEDSAVLHLGAEPTDLSLSLPKLTDSEGKTEVKDLLFKMADSLQQLESQGSTYSFSPVKSPQKRSAEFEPRKQHKGPVVAVRKRLPGDSLINPGTKRKKPATGVAFDDE
;
A
#
# COMPACT_ATOMS: atom_id res chain seq x y z
N MET A 1 -9.18 12.20 36.85
CA MET A 1 -8.41 10.99 36.47
C MET A 1 -9.06 10.43 35.23
N GLU A 2 -8.67 10.92 34.05
CA GLU A 2 -9.13 10.33 32.79
C GLU A 2 -8.18 9.17 32.48
N GLN A 3 -8.67 7.94 32.69
CA GLN A 3 -7.97 6.77 32.18
C GLN A 3 -8.00 6.86 30.66
N ASN A 4 -6.89 7.30 30.07
CA ASN A 4 -6.58 7.12 28.66
C ASN A 4 -6.45 5.62 28.39
N ASN A 5 -7.59 4.98 28.30
CA ASN A 5 -7.74 3.61 27.88
C ASN A 5 -7.49 3.63 26.37
N SER A 6 -6.30 3.21 25.95
CA SER A 6 -5.85 3.34 24.57
C SER A 6 -6.62 2.38 23.65
N GLU A 7 -7.85 2.75 23.30
CA GLU A 7 -8.64 2.08 22.29
C GLU A 7 -8.05 2.37 20.91
N SER A 8 -7.21 1.46 20.43
CA SER A 8 -6.60 1.56 19.11
C SER A 8 -7.62 1.11 18.05
N LYS A 9 -8.08 2.07 17.23
CA LYS A 9 -8.91 1.83 16.06
C LYS A 9 -8.01 1.75 14.83
N SER A 10 -8.22 0.74 14.00
CA SER A 10 -7.40 0.47 12.82
C SER A 10 -8.31 0.24 11.61
N VAL A 11 -8.03 0.95 10.52
CA VAL A 11 -8.68 0.70 9.23
C VAL A 11 -8.02 -0.51 8.57
N LEU A 12 -8.84 -1.46 8.13
CA LEU A 12 -8.39 -2.71 7.54
C LEU A 12 -8.28 -2.61 6.02
N CYS A 13 -9.40 -2.36 5.36
CA CYS A 13 -9.49 -2.29 3.91
C CYS A 13 -10.80 -1.63 3.48
N THR A 14 -10.88 -1.28 2.20
CA THR A 14 -12.13 -0.96 1.53
C THR A 14 -12.67 -2.16 0.78
N LEU A 15 -14.00 -2.21 0.63
CA LEU A 15 -14.71 -3.15 -0.21
C LEU A 15 -15.55 -2.38 -1.21
N LEU A 16 -15.52 -2.79 -2.47
CA LEU A 16 -16.52 -2.41 -3.45
C LEU A 16 -17.44 -3.61 -3.62
N ASP A 17 -18.68 -3.49 -3.14
CA ASP A 17 -19.66 -4.55 -3.30
C ASP A 17 -20.16 -4.56 -4.75
N LYS A 18 -20.15 -5.75 -5.36
CA LYS A 18 -20.51 -5.92 -6.76
C LYS A 18 -22.02 -5.86 -6.99
N ASN A 19 -22.81 -6.12 -5.95
CA ASN A 19 -24.26 -6.21 -6.05
C ASN A 19 -24.90 -4.83 -6.22
N ASP A 20 -24.45 -3.86 -5.42
CA ASP A 20 -25.02 -2.51 -5.34
C ASP A 20 -24.02 -1.40 -5.71
N GLN A 21 -22.77 -1.75 -6.03
CA GLN A 21 -21.67 -0.80 -6.29
C GLN A 21 -21.33 0.11 -5.10
N SER A 22 -21.83 -0.22 -3.91
CA SER A 22 -21.54 0.52 -2.68
C SER A 22 -20.11 0.28 -2.24
N LYS A 23 -19.51 1.32 -1.65
CA LYS A 23 -18.18 1.24 -1.05
C LYS A 23 -18.29 1.21 0.45
N TYR A 24 -17.53 0.30 1.06
CA TYR A 24 -17.48 0.14 2.49
C TYR A 24 -16.06 0.28 3.00
N VAL A 25 -15.88 0.87 4.18
CA VAL A 25 -14.62 0.93 4.92
C VAL A 25 -14.74 -0.02 6.11
N PHE A 26 -13.83 -0.99 6.21
CA PHE A 26 -13.76 -1.93 7.32
C PHE A 26 -12.76 -1.46 8.36
N PHE A 27 -13.12 -1.58 9.63
CA PHE A 27 -12.27 -1.21 10.76
C PHE A 27 -12.38 -2.21 11.91
N THR A 28 -11.33 -2.26 12.72
CA THR A 28 -11.33 -2.91 14.02
C THR A 28 -11.01 -1.89 15.10
N GLN A 29 -11.46 -2.13 16.31
CA GLN A 29 -11.06 -1.37 17.48
C GLN A 29 -10.80 -2.34 18.63
N LYS A 30 -9.55 -2.34 19.12
CA LYS A 30 -9.17 -3.06 20.32
C LYS A 30 -9.72 -2.32 21.52
N ARG A 31 -10.33 -3.06 22.44
CA ARG A 31 -10.79 -2.57 23.73
C ARG A 31 -9.94 -3.14 24.85
N SER A 32 -10.19 -2.64 26.06
CA SER A 32 -9.59 -3.16 27.28
C SER A 32 -9.92 -4.64 27.47
N ALA A 33 -9.04 -5.35 28.19
CA ALA A 33 -9.20 -6.78 28.50
C ALA A 33 -9.17 -7.75 27.29
N GLY A 34 -8.70 -7.32 26.11
CA GLY A 34 -8.50 -8.21 24.96
C GLY A 34 -9.70 -8.32 24.02
N ASP A 35 -10.80 -7.66 24.35
CA ASP A 35 -12.00 -7.60 23.49
C ASP A 35 -11.73 -6.80 22.21
N ILE A 36 -12.41 -7.21 21.14
CA ILE A 36 -12.27 -6.57 19.82
C ILE A 36 -13.65 -6.25 19.28
N SER A 37 -13.80 -5.03 18.78
CA SER A 37 -14.93 -4.69 17.93
C SER A 37 -14.52 -4.67 16.47
N ILE A 38 -15.43 -5.15 15.64
CA ILE A 38 -15.29 -5.20 14.19
C ILE A 38 -16.48 -4.45 13.62
N GLY A 39 -16.24 -3.58 12.65
CA GLY A 39 -17.31 -2.86 12.00
C GLY A 39 -16.96 -2.43 10.60
N PHE A 40 -17.97 -1.95 9.90
CA PHE A 40 -17.82 -1.28 8.63
C PHE A 40 -18.86 -0.19 8.45
N THR A 41 -18.58 0.72 7.53
CA THR A 41 -19.44 1.85 7.20
C THR A 41 -19.43 2.10 5.70
N ASN A 42 -20.57 2.56 5.16
CA ASN A 42 -20.68 3.10 3.80
C ASN A 42 -20.46 4.63 3.74
N GLY A 43 -20.14 5.26 4.88
CA GLY A 43 -20.02 6.72 5.01
C GLY A 43 -21.27 7.40 5.59
N GLU A 44 -22.40 6.70 5.68
CA GLU A 44 -23.65 7.21 6.24
C GLU A 44 -24.06 6.39 7.47
N ASP A 45 -24.20 5.08 7.26
CA ASP A 45 -24.57 4.09 8.26
C ASP A 45 -23.34 3.32 8.76
N VAL A 46 -23.46 2.76 9.96
CA VAL A 46 -22.41 1.94 10.57
C VAL A 46 -22.97 0.65 11.12
N TRP A 47 -22.29 -0.45 10.82
CA TRP A 47 -22.56 -1.76 11.40
C TRP A 47 -21.35 -2.18 12.23
N LYS A 48 -21.59 -2.52 13.49
CA LYS A 48 -20.52 -2.80 14.45
C LYS A 48 -20.96 -3.90 15.41
N THR A 49 -20.09 -4.89 15.59
CA THR A 49 -20.31 -5.95 16.57
C THR A 49 -19.16 -6.02 17.57
N TYR A 50 -19.49 -6.50 18.76
CA TYR A 50 -18.60 -6.65 19.89
C TYR A 50 -18.30 -8.12 20.06
N LEU A 51 -17.02 -8.49 19.97
CA LEU A 51 -16.61 -9.88 20.15
C LEU A 51 -15.78 -9.96 21.43
N SER A 52 -16.36 -10.63 22.43
CA SER A 52 -15.63 -11.08 23.61
C SER A 52 -14.60 -12.13 23.23
N GLU A 53 -13.63 -12.40 24.10
CA GLU A 53 -12.64 -13.47 23.91
C GLU A 53 -13.28 -14.84 23.62
N GLU A 54 -14.40 -15.14 24.29
CA GLU A 54 -15.17 -16.36 24.07
C GLU A 54 -15.78 -16.42 22.67
N ASN A 55 -16.44 -15.34 22.23
CA ASN A 55 -17.07 -15.26 20.92
C ASN A 55 -16.02 -15.27 19.79
N LEU A 56 -14.87 -14.60 19.99
CA LEU A 56 -13.72 -14.66 19.09
C LEU A 56 -13.19 -16.08 18.97
N SER A 57 -13.03 -16.78 20.09
CA SER A 57 -12.54 -18.16 20.11
C SER A 57 -13.49 -19.12 19.38
N GLN A 58 -14.81 -18.93 19.55
CA GLN A 58 -15.81 -19.70 18.80
C GLN A 58 -15.78 -19.39 17.30
N LEU A 59 -15.67 -18.11 16.93
CA LEU A 59 -15.54 -17.68 15.54
C LEU A 59 -14.29 -18.29 14.88
N PHE A 60 -13.16 -18.23 15.59
CA PHE A 60 -11.89 -18.76 15.09
C PHE A 60 -11.94 -20.28 14.94
N LYS A 61 -12.52 -21.00 15.89
CA LYS A 61 -12.74 -22.45 15.75
C LYS A 61 -13.65 -22.77 14.56
N LYS A 62 -14.78 -22.08 14.45
CA LYS A 62 -15.78 -22.31 13.37
C LYS A 62 -15.19 -22.12 11.98
N PHE A 63 -14.30 -21.15 11.81
CA PHE A 63 -13.73 -20.79 10.50
C PHE A 63 -12.24 -21.14 10.35
N SER A 64 -11.72 -21.99 11.26
CA SER A 64 -10.34 -22.46 11.30
C SER A 64 -9.29 -21.34 11.27
N LEU A 65 -9.57 -20.24 11.96
CA LEU A 65 -8.67 -19.10 12.10
C LEU A 65 -7.76 -19.27 13.31
N LYS A 66 -6.54 -18.73 13.24
CA LYS A 66 -5.54 -18.85 14.32
C LYS A 66 -5.50 -17.63 15.24
N SER A 67 -5.88 -16.47 14.74
CA SER A 67 -5.80 -15.20 15.47
C SER A 67 -6.66 -14.12 14.81
N THR A 68 -6.80 -12.98 15.48
CA THR A 68 -7.42 -11.78 14.88
C THR A 68 -6.64 -11.30 13.66
N GLU A 69 -5.32 -11.43 13.66
CA GLU A 69 -4.50 -11.06 12.50
C GLU A 69 -4.86 -11.91 11.28
N ASP A 70 -5.07 -13.22 11.48
CA ASP A 70 -5.52 -14.15 10.44
C ASP A 70 -6.91 -13.77 9.90
N TYR A 71 -7.83 -13.38 10.78
CA TYR A 71 -9.11 -12.79 10.38
C TYR A 71 -8.92 -11.55 9.49
N THR A 72 -8.12 -10.57 9.94
CA THR A 72 -7.91 -9.33 9.17
C THR A 72 -7.23 -9.59 7.83
N PHE A 73 -6.31 -10.56 7.78
CA PHE A 73 -5.64 -10.98 6.56
C PHE A 73 -6.62 -11.62 5.58
N LYS A 74 -7.45 -12.55 6.05
CA LYS A 74 -8.49 -13.21 5.24
C LYS A 74 -9.50 -12.20 4.67
N LEU A 75 -9.93 -11.23 5.49
CA LEU A 75 -10.79 -10.12 5.05
C LEU A 75 -10.11 -9.30 3.94
N LYS A 76 -8.88 -8.83 4.17
CA LYS A 76 -8.12 -8.06 3.16
C LYS A 76 -7.96 -8.84 1.86
N CYS A 77 -7.66 -10.13 1.93
CA CYS A 77 -7.53 -11.01 0.77
C CYS A 77 -8.87 -11.18 0.03
N ALA A 78 -9.97 -11.38 0.75
CA ALA A 78 -11.30 -11.52 0.16
C ALA A 78 -11.76 -10.22 -0.53
N CYS A 79 -11.52 -9.06 0.07
CA CYS A 79 -11.79 -7.76 -0.54
C CYS A 79 -10.97 -7.54 -1.82
N LYS A 80 -9.66 -7.81 -1.78
CA LYS A 80 -8.78 -7.68 -2.95
C LYS A 80 -9.14 -8.64 -4.08
N ALA A 81 -9.56 -9.86 -3.75
CA ALA A 81 -10.00 -10.85 -4.71
C ALA A 81 -11.43 -10.62 -5.22
N GLY A 82 -12.16 -9.65 -4.68
CA GLY A 82 -13.58 -9.41 -5.01
C GLY A 82 -14.49 -10.60 -4.67
N ARG A 83 -14.15 -11.34 -3.61
CA ARG A 83 -14.93 -12.45 -3.06
C ARG A 83 -15.72 -12.08 -1.81
N ALA A 84 -15.48 -10.89 -1.26
CA ALA A 84 -16.27 -10.35 -0.17
C ALA A 84 -17.48 -9.58 -0.71
N PHE A 85 -18.60 -9.64 0.00
CA PHE A 85 -19.79 -8.82 -0.26
C PHE A 85 -20.57 -8.64 1.04
N VAL A 86 -21.46 -7.65 1.08
CA VAL A 86 -22.31 -7.30 2.21
C VAL A 86 -23.76 -7.50 1.81
N LYS A 87 -24.52 -8.17 2.67
CA LYS A 87 -25.98 -8.26 2.56
C LYS A 87 -26.60 -7.36 3.63
N LEU A 88 -27.17 -6.24 3.19
CA LEU A 88 -27.90 -5.34 4.05
C LEU A 88 -29.27 -5.92 4.41
N GLN A 89 -29.68 -5.72 5.65
CA GLN A 89 -31.00 -5.99 6.20
C GLN A 89 -31.49 -4.72 6.91
N GLU A 90 -32.74 -4.72 7.39
CA GLU A 90 -33.37 -3.53 7.99
C GLU A 90 -32.56 -2.98 9.19
N ASP A 91 -32.24 -3.84 10.16
CA ASP A 91 -31.51 -3.46 11.37
C ASP A 91 -30.11 -4.10 11.50
N SER A 92 -29.65 -4.78 10.46
CA SER A 92 -28.37 -5.49 10.49
C SER A 92 -27.75 -5.65 9.11
N ALA A 93 -26.51 -6.14 9.07
CA ALA A 93 -25.85 -6.51 7.84
C ALA A 93 -24.99 -7.75 8.04
N VAL A 94 -24.90 -8.56 7.00
CA VAL A 94 -24.08 -9.78 6.99
C VAL A 94 -22.92 -9.60 6.03
N LEU A 95 -21.70 -9.64 6.57
CA LEU A 95 -20.47 -9.69 5.81
C LEU A 95 -20.17 -11.12 5.41
N HIS A 96 -20.00 -11.37 4.11
CA HIS A 96 -19.56 -12.66 3.57
C HIS A 96 -18.15 -12.54 3.00
N LEU A 97 -17.27 -13.48 3.34
CA LEU A 97 -15.89 -13.56 2.85
C LEU A 97 -15.69 -14.78 1.95
N GLY A 98 -16.50 -14.85 0.90
CA GLY A 98 -16.56 -15.94 -0.06
C GLY A 98 -18.00 -16.25 -0.48
N ALA A 99 -18.16 -17.22 -1.37
CA ALA A 99 -19.45 -17.58 -1.97
C ALA A 99 -20.02 -18.91 -1.43
N GLU A 100 -19.19 -19.73 -0.79
CA GLU A 100 -19.55 -21.07 -0.32
C GLU A 100 -20.22 -21.03 1.06
N PRO A 101 -21.09 -22.01 1.39
CA PRO A 101 -21.72 -22.10 2.71
C PRO A 101 -20.73 -22.24 3.88
N THR A 102 -19.52 -22.76 3.59
CA THR A 102 -18.43 -22.88 4.56
C THR A 102 -17.59 -21.61 4.70
N ASP A 103 -17.80 -20.62 3.83
CA ASP A 103 -17.06 -19.37 3.87
C ASP A 103 -17.44 -18.53 5.09
N LEU A 104 -16.50 -17.70 5.53
CA LEU A 104 -16.66 -16.89 6.73
C LEU A 104 -17.76 -15.85 6.54
N SER A 105 -18.81 -15.94 7.37
CA SER A 105 -19.90 -14.96 7.45
C SER A 105 -20.02 -14.37 8.85
N LEU A 106 -20.18 -13.05 8.95
CA LEU A 106 -20.35 -12.34 10.22
C LEU A 106 -21.59 -11.44 10.14
N SER A 107 -22.49 -11.54 11.13
CA SER A 107 -23.66 -10.65 11.27
C SER A 107 -23.32 -9.50 12.20
N LEU A 108 -23.62 -8.27 11.79
CA LEU A 108 -23.37 -7.06 12.54
C LEU A 108 -24.66 -6.23 12.64
N PRO A 109 -25.08 -5.82 13.84
CA PRO A 109 -26.23 -4.92 13.99
C PRO A 109 -25.89 -3.52 13.46
N LYS A 110 -26.90 -2.82 12.95
CA LYS A 110 -26.82 -1.41 12.58
C LYS A 110 -26.80 -0.56 13.85
N LEU A 111 -25.92 0.44 13.90
CA LEU A 111 -25.90 1.42 14.99
C LEU A 111 -27.02 2.46 14.81
N THR A 112 -27.43 3.08 15.91
CA THR A 112 -28.34 4.23 15.82
C THR A 112 -27.70 5.39 15.08
N ASP A 113 -28.49 6.29 14.50
CA ASP A 113 -27.98 7.44 13.74
C ASP A 113 -27.00 8.30 14.56
N SER A 114 -27.26 8.49 15.85
CA SER A 114 -26.37 9.25 16.74
C SER A 114 -25.03 8.55 16.97
N GLU A 115 -25.05 7.25 17.18
CA GLU A 115 -23.83 6.45 17.38
C GLU A 115 -23.04 6.32 16.08
N GLY A 116 -23.73 6.04 14.96
CA GLY A 116 -23.14 5.93 13.64
C GLY A 116 -22.42 7.22 13.23
N LYS A 117 -23.06 8.39 13.40
CA LYS A 117 -22.43 9.69 13.12
C LYS A 117 -21.16 9.91 13.95
N THR A 118 -21.21 9.55 15.24
CA THR A 118 -20.05 9.67 16.12
C THR A 118 -18.92 8.75 15.66
N GLU A 119 -19.26 7.51 15.31
CA GLU A 119 -18.31 6.48 14.88
C GLU A 119 -17.64 6.82 13.54
N VAL A 120 -18.38 7.38 12.58
CA VAL A 120 -17.88 7.88 11.29
C VAL A 120 -16.97 9.09 11.49
N LYS A 121 -17.39 10.06 12.32
CA LYS A 121 -16.59 11.25 12.64
C LYS A 121 -15.24 10.84 13.22
N ASP A 122 -15.25 9.95 14.22
CA ASP A 122 -14.04 9.48 14.87
C ASP A 122 -13.15 8.67 13.92
N LEU A 123 -13.75 7.87 13.04
CA LEU A 123 -13.02 7.13 12.01
C LEU A 123 -12.33 8.07 11.03
N LEU A 124 -13.01 9.13 10.59
CA LEU A 124 -12.48 10.12 9.66
C LEU A 124 -11.26 10.84 10.24
N PHE A 125 -11.36 11.37 11.46
CA PHE A 125 -10.24 12.06 12.10
C PHE A 125 -9.07 11.10 12.36
N LYS A 126 -9.31 9.87 12.81
CA LYS A 126 -8.24 8.88 12.98
C LYS A 126 -7.54 8.53 11.67
N MET A 127 -8.27 8.45 10.55
CA MET A 127 -7.67 8.25 9.23
C MET A 127 -6.80 9.46 8.84
N ALA A 128 -7.28 10.68 9.06
CA ALA A 128 -6.52 11.90 8.78
C ALA A 128 -5.22 11.97 9.62
N ASP A 129 -5.31 11.69 10.92
CA ASP A 129 -4.16 11.66 11.83
C ASP A 129 -3.14 10.59 11.39
N SER A 130 -3.62 9.40 11.01
CA SER A 130 -2.76 8.31 10.53
C SER A 130 -2.01 8.69 9.25
N LEU A 131 -2.67 9.40 8.32
CA LEU A 131 -2.04 9.90 7.10
C LEU A 131 -0.99 10.97 7.41
N GLN A 132 -1.27 11.91 8.31
CA GLN A 132 -0.32 12.93 8.74
C GLN A 132 0.91 12.32 9.44
N GLN A 133 0.70 11.28 10.27
CA GLN A 133 1.79 10.52 10.89
C GLN A 133 2.64 9.78 9.84
N LEU A 134 2.00 9.18 8.84
CA LEU A 134 2.71 8.51 7.75
C LEU A 134 3.56 9.49 6.93
N GLU A 135 3.04 10.69 6.65
CA GLU A 135 3.77 11.76 5.96
C GLU A 135 4.96 12.27 6.78
N SER A 136 4.79 12.45 8.09
CA SER A 136 5.88 12.91 8.96
C SER A 136 6.98 11.85 9.13
N GLN A 137 6.63 10.56 9.17
CA GLN A 137 7.57 9.44 9.13
C GLN A 137 8.23 9.26 7.74
N GLY A 138 7.57 9.71 6.68
CA GLY A 138 8.02 9.67 5.29
C GLY A 138 9.09 10.70 4.91
N SER A 139 9.50 11.60 5.81
CA SER A 139 10.52 12.62 5.56
C SER A 139 11.98 12.11 5.52
N THR A 140 12.20 10.80 5.48
CA THR A 140 13.51 10.17 5.23
C THR A 140 13.61 9.38 3.94
N TYR A 141 12.59 9.40 3.08
CA TYR A 141 12.82 9.07 1.67
C TYR A 141 13.51 10.25 1.01
N SER A 142 14.82 10.31 1.22
CA SER A 142 15.73 10.95 0.29
C SER A 142 15.37 10.43 -1.10
N PHE A 143 14.72 11.26 -1.90
CA PHE A 143 14.71 11.17 -3.35
C PHE A 143 16.12 11.47 -3.87
N SER A 144 17.12 10.76 -3.35
CA SER A 144 18.38 10.62 -4.04
C SER A 144 18.10 9.72 -5.23
N PRO A 145 18.44 10.12 -6.47
CA PRO A 145 18.38 9.22 -7.60
C PRO A 145 19.44 8.14 -7.39
N VAL A 146 19.07 7.08 -6.68
CA VAL A 146 19.90 5.88 -6.53
C VAL A 146 20.02 5.27 -7.92
N LYS A 147 21.14 5.52 -8.57
CA LYS A 147 21.62 4.71 -9.69
C LYS A 147 21.78 3.28 -9.17
N SER A 148 20.77 2.44 -9.40
CA SER A 148 20.89 1.00 -9.20
C SER A 148 22.02 0.47 -10.09
N PRO A 149 23.04 -0.24 -9.57
CA PRO A 149 23.85 -1.09 -10.41
C PRO A 149 23.04 -2.36 -10.67
N GLN A 150 22.14 -2.31 -11.66
CA GLN A 150 21.60 -3.53 -12.26
C GLN A 150 22.79 -4.27 -12.88
N LYS A 151 23.40 -5.20 -12.13
CA LYS A 151 24.10 -6.35 -12.70
C LYS A 151 23.05 -7.20 -13.41
N ARG A 152 22.65 -6.77 -14.62
CA ARG A 152 22.18 -7.71 -15.63
C ARG A 152 23.40 -8.51 -16.03
N SER A 153 23.46 -9.78 -15.67
CA SER A 153 24.25 -10.77 -16.39
C SER A 153 23.66 -10.85 -17.79
N ALA A 154 24.07 -9.91 -18.66
CA ALA A 154 23.93 -10.11 -20.08
C ALA A 154 25.01 -11.14 -20.44
N GLU A 155 24.59 -12.38 -20.68
CA GLU A 155 25.37 -13.33 -21.45
C GLU A 155 25.56 -12.74 -22.85
N PHE A 156 26.56 -11.88 -23.00
CA PHE A 156 27.13 -11.56 -24.28
C PHE A 156 28.16 -12.64 -24.58
N GLU A 157 27.77 -13.65 -25.34
CA GLU A 157 28.77 -14.43 -26.08
C GLU A 157 29.54 -13.46 -26.99
N PRO A 158 30.88 -13.39 -26.90
CA PRO A 158 31.65 -12.62 -27.84
C PRO A 158 31.62 -13.35 -29.18
N ARG A 159 30.81 -12.84 -30.12
CA ARG A 159 30.89 -13.23 -31.52
C ARG A 159 32.34 -13.09 -31.97
N LYS A 160 32.98 -14.21 -32.33
CA LYS A 160 34.34 -14.26 -32.87
C LYS A 160 34.46 -13.24 -34.01
N GLN A 161 35.13 -12.13 -33.76
CA GLN A 161 35.53 -11.19 -34.80
C GLN A 161 36.98 -11.45 -35.18
N HIS A 162 37.17 -11.43 -36.48
CA HIS A 162 38.36 -11.83 -37.21
C HIS A 162 39.63 -11.10 -36.73
N LYS A 163 40.75 -11.84 -36.83
CA LYS A 163 42.13 -11.36 -36.66
C LYS A 163 42.37 -10.09 -37.49
N GLY A 164 42.61 -8.98 -36.79
CA GLY A 164 43.20 -7.74 -37.32
C GLY A 164 44.25 -7.21 -36.34
N PRO A 165 45.24 -6.41 -36.77
CA PRO A 165 46.40 -6.07 -35.95
C PRO A 165 45.98 -5.22 -34.74
N VAL A 166 46.49 -5.59 -33.56
CA VAL A 166 46.28 -4.86 -32.31
C VAL A 166 47.01 -3.52 -32.40
N VAL A 167 46.29 -2.44 -32.67
CA VAL A 167 46.84 -1.09 -32.60
C VAL A 167 47.04 -0.75 -31.12
N ALA A 168 48.29 -0.57 -30.72
CA ALA A 168 48.67 -0.16 -29.37
C ALA A 168 47.85 1.05 -28.90
N VAL A 169 47.22 0.92 -27.72
CA VAL A 169 46.46 2.01 -27.09
C VAL A 169 47.46 3.10 -26.71
N ARG A 170 47.58 4.14 -27.54
CA ARG A 170 48.36 5.34 -27.20
C ARG A 170 47.74 6.01 -25.97
N LYS A 171 48.60 6.45 -25.04
CA LYS A 171 48.20 7.20 -23.85
C LYS A 171 47.42 8.46 -24.29
N ARG A 172 46.19 8.59 -23.80
CA ARG A 172 45.27 9.69 -24.13
C ARG A 172 45.81 11.01 -23.59
N LEU A 173 45.70 12.08 -24.37
CA LEU A 173 46.14 13.41 -23.92
C LEU A 173 45.03 14.07 -23.08
N PRO A 174 45.38 14.90 -22.08
CA PRO A 174 44.40 15.65 -21.30
C PRO A 174 43.49 16.49 -22.23
N GLY A 175 42.17 16.29 -22.10
CA GLY A 175 41.16 16.98 -22.92
C GLY A 175 40.59 16.16 -24.10
N ASP A 176 41.01 14.91 -24.29
CA ASP A 176 40.35 13.99 -25.24
C ASP A 176 38.97 13.56 -24.73
N SER A 177 37.98 13.59 -25.63
CA SER A 177 36.59 13.27 -25.29
C SER A 177 36.44 11.81 -24.85
N LEU A 178 35.93 11.62 -23.63
CA LEU A 178 35.63 10.30 -23.06
C LEU A 178 34.42 9.64 -23.71
N ILE A 179 33.46 10.44 -24.18
CA ILE A 179 32.18 9.95 -24.70
C ILE A 179 32.31 9.55 -26.17
N ASN A 180 33.19 10.20 -26.93
CA ASN A 180 33.36 9.94 -28.36
C ASN A 180 34.86 9.85 -28.75
N PRO A 181 35.55 8.75 -28.35
CA PRO A 181 36.95 8.56 -28.68
C PRO A 181 37.17 8.53 -30.20
N GLY A 182 38.16 9.29 -30.68
CA GLY A 182 38.50 9.34 -32.11
C GLY A 182 37.77 10.42 -32.92
N THR A 183 36.84 11.16 -32.32
CA THR A 183 36.19 12.28 -33.02
C THR A 183 37.15 13.47 -33.14
N LYS A 184 37.37 13.95 -34.38
CA LYS A 184 38.21 15.13 -34.63
C LYS A 184 37.57 16.37 -34.00
N ARG A 185 38.34 17.09 -33.18
CA ARG A 185 37.91 18.35 -32.56
C ARG A 185 37.64 19.40 -33.64
N LYS A 186 36.57 20.19 -33.48
CA LYS A 186 36.36 21.41 -34.26
C LYS A 186 37.47 22.40 -33.90
N LYS A 187 38.12 22.99 -34.92
CA LYS A 187 39.12 24.04 -34.69
C LYS A 187 38.44 25.27 -34.07
N PRO A 188 39.03 25.92 -33.05
CA PRO A 188 38.50 27.17 -32.55
C PRO A 188 38.49 28.21 -33.66
N ALA A 189 37.48 29.09 -33.66
CA ALA A 189 37.40 30.18 -34.61
C ALA A 189 38.58 31.12 -34.39
N THR A 190 39.44 31.26 -35.41
CA THR A 190 40.48 32.29 -35.43
C THR A 190 39.80 33.61 -35.77
N GLY A 191 39.99 34.62 -34.92
CA GLY A 191 39.43 35.95 -35.13
C GLY A 191 39.88 36.56 -36.46
N VAL A 192 39.08 37.46 -37.00
CA VAL A 192 39.41 38.24 -38.20
C VAL A 192 40.37 39.34 -37.78
N ALA A 193 41.54 39.42 -38.42
CA ALA A 193 42.44 40.55 -38.28
C ALA A 193 41.88 41.71 -39.13
N PHE A 194 41.78 42.88 -38.53
CA PHE A 194 41.54 44.13 -39.26
C PHE A 194 42.91 44.76 -39.50
N ASP A 195 43.19 45.13 -40.76
CA ASP A 195 44.36 45.94 -41.07
C ASP A 195 44.10 47.36 -40.57
N ASP A 196 45.02 47.87 -39.76
CA ASP A 196 45.07 49.30 -39.42
C ASP A 196 45.81 50.03 -40.55
N GLU A 197 45.18 51.11 -41.03
CA GLU A 197 45.49 51.92 -42.22
C GLU A 197 46.95 52.40 -42.36
#